data_AF-A0A444XXU7-F1
#
_entry.id   AF-A0A444XXU7-F1
#
_cell.length_a   1.000
_cell.length_b   1.000
_cell.length_c   1.000
_cell.angle_alpha   90.00
_cell.angle_beta   90.00
_cell.angle_gamma   90.00
#
_symmetry.space_group_name_H-M   'P 1'
#
loop_
_entity.id
_entity.type
_entity.pdbx_description
1 polymer ?
#
loop_
_entity_poly.entity_id
_entity_poly.type
_entity_poly.pdbx_seq_one_letter_code
_entity_poly.pdbx_strand_id
1 'polypeptide(L)' 'MKSFCNGGVRVLLHGKSIVVEDDLDKRWKEKTGEVVDEVIFFSKHTAVSNKPALTVHPIGIHFLS' A
#
# COMPACT_ATOMS: atom_id res chain seq x y z
N MET A 1 -1.59 9.97 11.71
CA MET A 1 -1.59 9.53 10.30
C MET A 1 -2.45 10.51 9.55
N LYS A 2 -1.89 11.25 8.60
CA LYS A 2 -2.67 12.23 7.84
C LYS A 2 -3.43 11.47 6.77
N SER A 3 -4.74 11.68 6.65
CA SER A 3 -5.55 11.02 5.64
C SER A 3 -6.55 11.99 5.02
N PHE A 4 -6.96 11.70 3.79
CA PHE A 4 -7.91 12.48 3.01
C PHE A 4 -8.99 11.53 2.50
N CYS A 5 -10.25 11.86 2.74
CA CYS A 5 -11.39 11.02 2.38
C CYS A 5 -12.17 11.66 1.22
N ASN A 6 -12.63 10.83 0.28
CA ASN A 6 -13.56 11.21 -0.78
C ASN A 6 -14.52 10.04 -1.07
N GLY A 7 -15.75 10.15 -0.57
CA GLY A 7 -16.72 9.05 -0.64
C GLY A 7 -16.20 7.81 0.08
N GLY A 8 -16.26 6.64 -0.59
CA GLY A 8 -15.74 5.37 -0.07
C GLY A 8 -14.23 5.19 -0.21
N VAL A 9 -13.48 6.21 -0.66
CA VAL A 9 -12.04 6.12 -0.92
C VAL A 9 -11.27 7.01 0.03
N ARG A 10 -10.13 6.50 0.53
CA ARG A 10 -9.24 7.24 1.42
C ARG A 10 -7.80 7.17 0.96
N VAL A 11 -7.14 8.33 0.91
CA VAL A 11 -5.69 8.43 0.71
C VAL A 11 -5.02 8.59 2.06
N LEU A 12 -4.05 7.72 2.33
CA LEU A 12 -3.29 7.72 3.56
C LEU A 12 -1.85 8.18 3.32
N LEU A 13 -1.41 9.23 4.02
CA LEU A 13 0.01 9.58 4.08
C LEU A 13 0.63 8.82 5.25
N HIS A 14 1.47 7.85 4.90
CA HIS A 14 2.31 7.13 5.85
C HIS A 14 3.77 7.64 5.76
N GLY A 15 4.49 7.54 6.87
CA GLY A 15 5.84 8.10 7.01
C GLY A 15 6.97 7.06 6.92
N LYS A 16 6.65 5.82 6.56
CA LYS A 16 7.60 4.69 6.49
C LYS A 16 7.65 4.15 5.05
N SER A 17 8.47 3.13 4.80
CA SER A 17 8.48 2.45 3.52
C SER A 17 7.26 1.52 3.37
N ILE A 18 6.67 1.43 2.18
CA ILE A 18 5.48 0.58 1.94
C ILE A 18 5.74 -0.92 2.16
N VAL A 19 7.00 -1.35 2.08
CA VAL A 19 7.39 -2.76 2.21
C VAL A 19 7.47 -3.26 3.66
N VAL A 20 7.31 -2.39 4.65
CA VAL A 20 7.37 -2.76 6.08
C VAL A 20 6.04 -2.53 6.81
N GLU A 21 4.93 -2.50 6.05
CA GLU A 21 3.59 -2.24 6.57
C GLU A 21 2.79 -3.54 6.76
N ASP A 22 3.37 -4.52 7.44
CA ASP A 22 2.65 -5.74 7.82
C ASP A 22 1.38 -5.40 8.62
N ASP A 23 0.33 -6.20 8.40
CA ASP A 23 -0.97 -6.10 9.07
C ASP A 23 -1.59 -4.69 9.03
N LEU A 24 -1.36 -3.93 7.96
CA LEU A 24 -1.83 -2.54 7.84
C LEU A 24 -3.36 -2.43 7.95
N ASP A 25 -4.08 -3.35 7.33
CA ASP A 25 -5.53 -3.49 7.37
C ASP A 25 -6.05 -3.73 8.80
N LYS A 26 -5.39 -4.63 9.56
CA LYS A 26 -5.76 -4.92 10.95
C LYS A 26 -5.53 -3.70 11.85
N ARG A 27 -4.35 -3.10 11.75
CA ARG A 27 -4.01 -1.88 12.52
C ARG A 27 -4.94 -0.72 12.17
N TRP A 28 -5.36 -0.62 10.91
CA TRP A 28 -6.34 0.39 10.48
C TRP A 28 -7.69 0.17 11.14
N LYS A 29 -8.21 -1.07 11.09
CA LYS A 29 -9.48 -1.45 11.71
C LYS A 29 -9.46 -1.23 13.22
N GLU A 30 -8.39 -1.63 13.91
CA GLU A 30 -8.23 -1.42 15.36
C GLU A 30 -8.28 0.06 15.74
N LYS A 31 -7.72 0.93 14.89
CA LYS A 31 -7.62 2.36 15.17
C LYS A 31 -8.86 3.16 14.79
N THR A 32 -9.58 2.73 13.77
CA THR A 32 -10.66 3.53 13.15
C THR A 32 -12.03 2.86 13.20
N GLY A 33 -12.09 1.55 13.41
CA GLY A 33 -13.30 0.73 13.25
C GLY A 33 -13.67 0.44 11.79
N GLU A 34 -12.99 1.03 10.81
CA GLU A 34 -13.27 0.84 9.39
C GLU A 34 -12.64 -0.47 8.89
N VAL A 35 -13.40 -1.25 8.10
CA VAL A 35 -12.89 -2.40 7.35
C VAL A 35 -12.46 -1.91 5.96
N VAL A 36 -11.30 -2.35 5.49
CA VAL A 36 -10.76 -2.00 4.18
C VAL A 36 -10.91 -3.19 3.25
N ASP A 37 -11.56 -2.99 2.10
CA ASP A 37 -11.75 -4.04 1.10
C ASP A 37 -10.49 -4.24 0.23
N GLU A 38 -9.77 -3.16 -0.08
CA GLU A 38 -8.57 -3.18 -0.94
C GLU A 38 -7.57 -2.10 -0.53
N VAL A 39 -6.27 -2.41 -0.65
CA VAL A 39 -5.17 -1.47 -0.41
C VAL A 39 -4.32 -1.36 -1.67
N ILE A 40 -4.18 -0.13 -2.19
CA ILE A 40 -3.32 0.20 -3.32
C ILE A 40 -2.14 1.03 -2.83
N PHE A 41 -0.92 0.59 -3.12
CA PHE A 41 0.30 1.31 -2.76
C PHE A 41 0.86 2.07 -3.97
N PHE A 42 0.93 3.39 -3.87
CA PHE A 42 1.71 4.20 -4.80
C PHE A 42 3.18 4.20 -4.37
N SER A 43 4.04 3.61 -5.20
CA SER A 43 5.46 3.50 -4.92
C SER A 43 6.30 3.62 -6.18
N LYS A 44 7.57 3.98 -5.99
CA LYS A 44 8.54 4.06 -7.08
C LYS A 44 9.02 2.66 -7.44
N HIS A 45 8.92 2.32 -8.71
CA HIS A 45 9.66 1.18 -9.26
C HIS A 45 11.08 1.62 -9.64
N THR A 46 12.10 0.86 -9.21
CA THR A 46 13.50 1.12 -9.56
C THR A 46 14.06 -0.10 -10.29
N ALA A 47 14.46 0.08 -11.54
CA ALA A 47 15.04 -0.95 -12.38
C ALA A 47 16.25 -0.42 -13.15
N VAL A 48 17.23 -1.29 -13.39
CA VAL A 48 18.50 -0.95 -14.05
C VAL A 48 18.33 -0.55 -15.53
N SER A 49 17.20 -0.91 -16.14
CA SER A 49 16.92 -0.68 -17.56
C SER A 49 16.65 0.78 -17.95
N ASN A 50 16.39 1.67 -16.97
CA ASN A 50 16.07 3.09 -17.16
C ASN A 50 14.92 3.40 -18.16
N LYS A 51 14.07 2.41 -18.46
CA LYS A 51 12.89 2.61 -19.32
C LYS A 51 11.73 3.22 -18.51
N PRO A 52 11.09 4.30 -18.97
CA PRO A 52 9.86 4.80 -18.34
C PRO A 52 8.78 3.72 -18.37
N ALA A 53 8.15 3.46 -17.23
CA ALA A 53 7.08 2.49 -17.11
C ALA A 53 6.08 2.91 -16.04
N LEU A 54 4.81 2.56 -16.25
CA LEU A 54 3.77 2.51 -15.23
C LEU A 54 3.51 1.02 -14.96
N THR A 55 3.76 0.57 -13.74
CA THR A 55 3.70 -0.86 -13.38
C THR A 55 2.66 -1.13 -12.31
N VAL A 56 2.11 -2.33 -12.34
CA VAL A 56 1.21 -2.89 -11.30
C VAL A 56 1.67 -4.31 -11.03
N HIS A 57 1.78 -4.69 -9.76
CA HIS A 57 2.10 -6.06 -9.34
C HIS A 57 1.54 -6.32 -7.94
N PRO A 58 1.22 -7.58 -7.59
CA PRO A 58 0.91 -7.94 -6.21
C PRO A 58 2.14 -7.74 -5.32
N ILE A 59 1.89 -7.51 -4.03
CA ILE A 59 2.93 -7.52 -2.99
C ILE A 59 2.96 -8.92 -2.39
N GLY A 60 4.14 -9.54 -2.37
CA GLY A 60 4.33 -10.87 -1.79
C GLY A 60 5.69 -11.47 -2.16
N ILE A 61 6.16 -12.40 -1.34
CA ILE A 61 7.35 -13.19 -1.61
C ILE A 61 6.89 -14.51 -2.23
N HIS A 62 7.43 -14.86 -3.39
CA HIS A 62 7.26 -16.20 -3.95
C HIS A 62 8.23 -17.14 -3.22
N PHE A 63 7.73 -17.97 -2.32
CA PHE A 63 8.48 -19.14 -1.84
C PHE A 63 8.24 -20.29 -2.83
N LEU A 64 9.31 -20.90 -3.35
CA LEU A 64 9.22 -22.20 -4.01
C LEU A 64 8.86 -23.22 -2.91
N SER A 65 7.67 -23.80 -2.99
CA SER A 65 7.30 -25.00 -2.24
C SER A 65 8.04 -26.23 -2.78
#